data_AF-A0A535DJC9-F1
#
_entry.id   AF-A0A535DJC9-F1
#
_cell.length_a   1.000
_cell.length_b   1.000
_cell.length_c   1.000
_cell.angle_alpha   90.00
_cell.angle_beta   90.00
_cell.angle_gamma   90.00
#
_symmetry.space_group_name_H-M   'P 1'
#
loop_
_entity.id
_entity.type
_entity.pdbx_description
1 polymer ?
#
loop_
_entity_poly.entity_id
_entity_poly.type
_entity_poly.pdbx_seq_one_letter_code
_entity_poly.pdbx_strand_id
1 'polypeptide(L)' 'MTGDQPDAVDKLVDGLQAKNKHQTLLGVTGSGKTFTMANVIARYNRPTLVISPNKTLAAQLYS' A
#
# COMPACT_ATOMS: atom_id res chain seq x y z
N MET A 1 -0.64 -6.85 -11.28
CA MET A 1 -0.28 -5.41 -11.32
C MET A 1 -0.63 -4.91 -12.70
N THR A 2 -1.46 -3.88 -12.82
CA THR A 2 -1.91 -3.32 -14.10
C THR A 2 -1.96 -1.80 -14.02
N GLY A 3 -1.87 -1.11 -15.16
CA GLY A 3 -1.82 0.36 -15.21
C GLY A 3 -0.65 0.93 -14.41
N ASP A 4 -0.88 2.01 -13.67
CA ASP A 4 0.15 2.72 -12.89
C ASP A 4 0.54 2.02 -11.57
N GLN A 5 0.02 0.82 -11.30
CA GLN A 5 0.30 0.09 -10.06
C GLN A 5 1.79 -0.26 -9.86
N PRO A 6 2.54 -0.77 -10.86
CA PRO A 6 3.96 -1.11 -10.68
C PRO A 6 4.78 0.10 -10.23
N ASP A 7 4.65 1.22 -10.94
CA ASP A 7 5.37 2.46 -10.65
C ASP A 7 5.04 3.01 -9.26
N ALA A 8 3.77 2.89 -8.83
CA ALA A 8 3.36 3.28 -7.48
C ALA A 8 4.01 2.40 -6.40
N VAL A 9 4.14 1.10 -6.63
CA VAL A 9 4.85 0.19 -5.72
C VAL A 9 6.32 0.57 -5.63
N ASP A 10 6.98 0.78 -6.77
CA ASP A 10 8.41 1.09 -6.84
C ASP A 10 8.72 2.37 -6.06
N LYS A 11 7.98 3.46 -6.32
CA LYS A 11 8.15 4.74 -5.63
C LYS A 11 7.98 4.63 -4.11
N LEU A 12 7.00 3.87 -3.66
CA LEU A 12 6.74 3.68 -2.22
C LEU A 12 7.85 2.86 -1.55
N VAL A 13 8.31 1.79 -2.21
CA VAL A 13 9.42 0.96 -1.72
C VAL A 13 10.71 1.77 -1.65
N ASP A 14 11.03 2.55 -2.68
CA ASP A 14 12.21 3.41 -2.71
C ASP A 14 12.16 4.45 -1.59
N GLY A 15 11.01 5.08 -1.37
CA GLY A 15 10.84 6.02 -0.25
C GLY A 15 11.02 5.35 1.12
N LEU A 16 10.58 4.09 1.27
CA LEU A 16 10.78 3.33 2.52
C LEU A 16 12.26 3.00 2.73
N GLN A 17 12.97 2.60 1.67
CA GLN A 17 14.42 2.34 1.72
C GLN A 17 15.23 3.61 2.01
N ALA A 18 14.80 4.75 1.46
CA ALA A 18 15.35 6.08 1.76
C ALA A 18 15.00 6.60 3.17
N LYS A 19 14.26 5.82 3.97
CA LYS A 19 13.81 6.18 5.33
C LYS A 19 12.90 7.42 5.38
N ASN A 20 12.18 7.70 4.30
CA ASN A 20 11.14 8.73 4.31
C ASN A 20 10.05 8.34 5.30
N LYS A 21 9.84 9.16 6.33
CA LYS A 21 8.88 8.87 7.41
C LYS A 21 7.43 8.89 6.95
N HIS A 22 7.11 9.74 5.97
CA HIS A 22 5.74 9.96 5.51
C HIS A 22 5.69 9.86 3.99
N GLN A 23 4.72 9.11 3.49
CA GLN A 23 4.46 8.92 2.07
C GLN A 23 2.95 8.81 1.86
N THR A 24 2.47 9.14 0.66
CA THR A 24 1.05 9.09 0.33
C THR A 24 0.84 8.39 -1.00
N LEU A 25 0.01 7.35 -0.99
CA LEU A 25 -0.49 6.70 -2.20
C LEU A 25 -1.76 7.41 -2.67
N LEU A 26 -1.64 8.34 -3.61
CA LEU A 26 -2.80 8.97 -4.23
C LEU A 26 -3.31 8.06 -5.35
N GLY A 27 -4.49 7.47 -5.16
CA GLY A 27 -5.12 6.61 -6.16
C GLY A 27 -6.64 6.75 -6.14
N VAL A 28 -7.26 6.68 -7.32
CA VAL A 28 -8.72 6.75 -7.47
C VAL A 28 -9.41 5.52 -6.89
N THR A 29 -10.72 5.59 -6.65
CA THR A 29 -11.51 4.43 -6.23
C THR A 29 -11.49 3.36 -7.32
N GLY A 30 -11.38 2.08 -6.94
CA GLY A 30 -11.30 0.97 -7.89
C GLY A 30 -9.91 0.70 -8.47
N SER A 31 -8.89 1.51 -8.18
CA SER A 31 -7.53 1.34 -8.73
C SER A 31 -6.72 0.18 -8.10
N GLY A 32 -7.30 -0.62 -7.21
CA GLY A 32 -6.61 -1.73 -6.55
C GLY A 32 -5.61 -1.32 -5.47
N LYS A 33 -5.85 -0.24 -4.71
CA LYS A 33 -4.94 0.26 -3.65
C LYS A 33 -4.52 -0.82 -2.63
N THR A 34 -5.42 -1.73 -2.26
CA THR A 34 -5.10 -2.85 -1.38
C THR A 34 -4.03 -3.76 -1.98
N PHE A 35 -4.16 -4.10 -3.26
CA PHE A 35 -3.19 -4.93 -3.98
C PHE A 35 -1.85 -4.22 -4.15
N THR A 36 -1.85 -2.90 -4.43
CA THR A 36 -0.64 -2.07 -4.44
C THR A 36 0.07 -2.12 -3.08
N MET A 37 -0.64 -1.86 -1.98
CA MET A 37 -0.05 -1.88 -0.64
C MET A 37 0.45 -3.26 -0.23
N ALA A 38 -0.24 -4.34 -0.59
CA ALA A 38 0.22 -5.70 -0.35
C ALA A 38 1.58 -5.98 -1.02
N ASN A 39 1.78 -5.51 -2.26
CA ASN A 39 3.05 -5.63 -2.96
C ASN A 39 4.16 -4.80 -2.30
N VAL A 40 3.85 -3.58 -1.83
CA VAL A 40 4.80 -2.76 -1.06
C VAL A 40 5.24 -3.48 0.21
N ILE A 41 4.29 -4.03 0.97
CA ILE A 41 4.58 -4.78 2.21
C ILE A 41 5.42 -6.02 1.91
N ALA A 42 5.08 -6.79 0.88
CA ALA A 42 5.81 -7.99 0.48
C ALA A 42 7.26 -7.68 0.07
N ARG A 43 7.48 -6.61 -0.71
CA ARG A 43 8.83 -6.20 -1.16
C ARG A 43 9.67 -5.59 -0.05
N TYR A 44 9.06 -4.80 0.83
CA TYR A 44 9.78 -4.17 1.93
C TYR A 44 10.07 -5.13 3.09
N ASN A 45 9.27 -6.21 3.21
CA ASN A 45 9.49 -7.32 4.12
C ASN A 45 9.68 -6.91 5.59
N ARG A 46 8.73 -6.13 6.13
CA ARG A 46 8.69 -5.73 7.54
C ARG A 46 7.29 -5.91 8.12
N PRO A 47 7.17 -6.26 9.42
CA PRO A 47 5.88 -6.27 10.11
C PRO A 47 5.17 -4.93 9.93
N THR A 48 3.92 -4.97 9.47
CA THR A 48 3.17 -3.79 9.09
C THR A 48 1.83 -3.75 9.83
N LEU A 49 1.49 -2.58 10.38
CA LEU A 49 0.17 -2.29 10.95
C LEU A 49 -0.67 -1.53 9.93
N VAL A 50 -1.83 -2.08 9.56
CA VAL A 50 -2.82 -1.40 8.72
C VAL A 50 -3.94 -0.88 9.61
N ILE A 51 -4.16 0.43 9.62
CA ILE A 51 -5.23 1.08 10.38
C ILE A 51 -6.35 1.46 9.42
N SER A 52 -7.57 1.05 9.75
CA SER A 52 -8.78 1.30 8.96
C SER A 52 -9.74 2.22 9.73
N PRO A 53 -10.49 3.12 9.07
CA PRO A 53 -11.34 4.08 9.76
C PRO A 53 -12.60 3.47 10.37
N ASN A 54 -12.96 2.22 10.02
CA ASN A 54 -14.10 1.53 10.63
C ASN A 54 -13.96 0.01 10.58
N LYS A 55 -14.81 -0.68 11.35
CA LYS A 55 -14.82 -2.14 11.51
C LYS A 55 -15.13 -2.87 10.20
N THR A 56 -16.04 -2.33 9.38
CA THR A 56 -16.45 -2.95 8.11
C THR A 56 -15.29 -2.97 7.11
N LEU A 57 -14.60 -1.85 6.94
CA LEU A 57 -13.42 -1.77 6.07
C LEU A 57 -12.26 -2.59 6.61
N ALA A 58 -12.08 -2.67 7.94
CA ALA A 58 -11.08 -3.55 8.54
C ALA A 58 -11.33 -5.02 8.19
N ALA A 59 -12.57 -5.48 8.28
CA ALA A 59 -12.94 -6.84 7.87
C ALA A 59 -12.70 -7.08 6.37
N GLN A 60 -13.01 -6.10 5.51
CA GLN A 60 -12.75 -6.19 4.07
C GLN A 60 -11.26 -6.26 3.72
N LEU A 61 -10.39 -5.61 4.51
CA LEU A 61 -8.94 -5.68 4.31
C LEU A 61 -8.32 -7.00 4.81
N TYR A 62 -9.00 -7.68 5.75
CA TYR A 62 -8.56 -8.95 6.31
C TYR A 62 -8.91 -10.16 5.42
N SER A 63 -10.03 -10.06 4.70
CA SER A 63 -10.60 -11.14 3.89
C SER A 63 -9.85 -11.31 2.57
#